data_AF-A0AAU2RBX7-F1
#
_entry.id   AF-A0AAU2RBX7-F1
#
_cell.length_a   1.000
_cell.length_b   1.000
_cell.length_c   1.000
_cell.angle_alpha   90.00
_cell.angle_beta   90.00
_cell.angle_gamma   90.00
#
_symmetry.space_group_name_H-M   'P 1'
#
loop_
_entity.id
_entity.type
_entity.pdbx_description
1 polymer ?
#
loop_
_entity_poly.entity_id
_entity_poly.type
_entity_poly.pdbx_seq_one_letter_code
_entity_poly.pdbx_strand_id
1 'polypeptide(L)'
;MKMLAGFMPTIVPSRQAALQRRRLLDEVVDLNQRVRYLGAMIGLPLGPAQLDEPLTADPLADAIPSPHDPRSARALEVAREGWTLRDVLAHGVIDYHPVVAGTAADVADHMQQWFEAGACDGFSIAIDSYHDGFDSFVDQVVPILRERGLPHDDYEGPTLRENLGAHEQYGLDPRLTKPARS
;
A
#
# COMPACT_ATOMS: atom_id res chain seq x y z
N MET A 1 -1.64 -19.36 11.14
CA MET A 1 -1.61 -17.92 11.50
C MET A 1 -2.14 -17.18 10.29
N LYS A 2 -3.08 -16.24 10.47
CA LYS A 2 -3.60 -15.41 9.37
C LYS A 2 -2.73 -14.16 9.26
N MET A 3 -2.30 -13.81 8.06
CA MET A 3 -1.47 -12.66 7.77
C MET A 3 -2.28 -11.61 7.00
N LEU A 4 -2.55 -10.47 7.65
CA LEU A 4 -3.27 -9.37 7.03
C LEU A 4 -2.28 -8.29 6.60
N ALA A 5 -2.21 -8.00 5.30
CA ALA A 5 -1.38 -6.92 4.78
C ALA A 5 -2.10 -5.58 4.99
N GLY A 6 -1.42 -4.62 5.62
CA GLY A 6 -1.93 -3.25 5.66
C GLY A 6 -1.90 -2.64 4.26
N PHE A 7 -2.96 -1.95 3.86
CA PHE A 7 -3.15 -1.47 2.50
C PHE A 7 -3.90 -0.15 2.51
N MET A 8 -3.40 0.85 1.79
CA MET A 8 -3.99 2.19 1.74
C MET A 8 -4.47 2.53 0.33
N PRO A 9 -5.74 2.23 -0.01
CA PRO A 9 -6.29 2.58 -1.31
C PRO A 9 -6.71 4.06 -1.36
N THR A 10 -6.40 4.72 -2.46
CA THR A 10 -7.01 5.99 -2.87
C THR A 10 -7.82 5.74 -4.14
N ILE A 11 -9.14 5.70 -3.99
CA ILE A 11 -10.08 5.30 -5.06
C ILE A 11 -10.69 6.54 -5.68
N VAL A 12 -10.43 6.73 -6.97
CA VAL A 12 -10.89 7.88 -7.75
C VAL A 12 -11.02 7.52 -9.23
N PRO A 13 -11.72 8.31 -10.05
CA PRO A 13 -11.95 7.96 -11.46
C PRO A 13 -10.71 7.90 -12.37
N SER A 14 -9.55 8.42 -11.94
CA SER A 14 -8.33 8.39 -12.74
C SER A 14 -7.06 8.58 -11.91
N ARG A 15 -5.92 8.15 -12.46
CA ARG A 15 -4.59 8.37 -11.85
C ARG A 15 -4.27 9.83 -11.57
N GLN A 16 -4.68 10.75 -12.46
CA GLN A 16 -4.48 12.19 -12.26
C GLN A 16 -5.32 12.72 -11.09
N ALA A 17 -6.59 12.31 -10.98
CA ALA A 17 -7.42 12.65 -9.83
C ALA A 17 -6.82 12.08 -8.52
N ALA A 18 -6.12 10.95 -8.61
CA ALA A 18 -5.55 10.28 -7.44
C ALA A 18 -4.39 11.10 -6.89
N LEU A 19 -3.51 11.56 -7.78
CA LEU A 19 -2.44 12.49 -7.42
C LEU A 19 -2.99 13.79 -6.83
N GLN A 20 -4.03 14.38 -7.41
CA GLN A 20 -4.64 15.60 -6.87
C GLN A 20 -5.16 15.40 -5.45
N ARG A 21 -5.92 14.32 -5.20
CA ARG A 21 -6.42 13.98 -3.87
C ARG A 21 -5.30 13.74 -2.87
N ARG A 22 -4.29 12.97 -3.27
CA ARG A 22 -3.12 12.65 -2.44
C ARG A 22 -2.29 13.88 -2.10
N ARG A 23 -2.10 14.81 -3.03
CA ARG A 23 -1.45 16.10 -2.76
C ARG A 23 -2.14 16.87 -1.64
N LEU A 24 -3.48 16.90 -1.64
CA LEU A 24 -4.25 17.57 -0.57
C LEU A 24 -4.06 16.86 0.78
N LEU A 25 -3.98 15.54 0.79
CA LEU A 25 -3.66 14.77 2.00
C LEU A 25 -2.21 15.00 2.45
N ASP A 26 -1.30 15.27 1.53
CA ASP A 26 0.09 15.58 1.83
C ASP A 26 0.27 17.02 2.38
N GLU A 27 -0.72 17.92 2.26
CA GLU A 27 -0.64 19.28 2.83
C GLU A 27 -0.64 19.29 4.36
N VAL A 28 -1.14 18.24 5.01
CA VAL A 28 -1.18 18.12 6.47
C VAL A 28 0.08 17.46 7.07
N VAL A 29 1.06 17.07 6.25
CA VAL A 29 2.31 16.44 6.67
C VAL A 29 3.53 17.31 6.35
N ASP A 30 4.63 17.10 7.09
CA ASP A 30 5.90 17.80 6.84
C ASP A 30 6.55 17.32 5.53
N LEU A 31 6.21 17.99 4.43
CA LEU A 31 6.78 17.73 3.11
C LEU A 31 8.31 17.93 3.07
N ASN A 32 8.88 18.80 3.91
CA ASN A 32 10.32 19.04 3.89
C ASN A 32 11.09 17.81 4.37
N GLN A 33 10.60 17.15 5.43
CA GLN A 33 11.17 15.89 5.89
C GLN A 33 10.98 14.78 4.84
N ARG A 34 9.79 14.69 4.25
CA ARG A 34 9.44 13.67 3.23
C ARG A 34 10.33 13.77 1.99
N VAL A 35 10.62 14.98 1.50
CA VAL A 35 11.55 15.18 0.36
C VAL A 35 12.96 14.69 0.67
N ARG A 36 13.50 15.06 1.85
CA ARG A 36 14.83 14.58 2.26
C ARG A 36 14.87 13.07 2.41
N TYR A 37 13.80 12.48 2.93
CA TYR A 37 13.70 11.03 3.08
C TYR A 37 13.64 10.32 1.72
N LEU A 38 12.84 10.84 0.78
CA LEU A 38 12.82 10.35 -0.59
C LEU A 38 14.22 10.41 -1.23
N GLY A 39 14.94 11.53 -1.05
CA GLY A 39 16.33 11.67 -1.49
C GLY A 39 17.23 10.56 -0.96
N ALA A 40 17.14 10.26 0.34
CA ALA A 40 17.88 9.16 0.95
C ALA A 40 17.46 7.78 0.41
N MET A 41 16.18 7.58 0.07
CA MET A 41 15.70 6.33 -0.52
C MET A 41 16.24 6.09 -1.93
N ILE A 42 16.42 7.12 -2.74
CA ILE A 42 16.86 7.00 -4.14
C ILE A 42 18.31 7.44 -4.39
N GLY A 43 19.05 7.76 -3.32
CA GLY A 43 20.47 8.11 -3.39
C GLY A 43 20.76 9.50 -3.97
N LEU A 44 19.80 10.44 -3.90
CA LEU A 44 19.94 11.79 -4.45
C LEU A 44 19.87 12.88 -3.37
N PRO A 45 20.67 13.96 -3.49
CA PRO A 45 20.63 15.10 -2.58
C PRO A 45 19.42 16.01 -2.87
N LEU A 46 18.21 15.53 -2.55
CA LEU A 46 16.97 16.27 -2.77
C LEU A 46 16.67 17.26 -1.64
N GLY A 47 16.24 18.47 -2.02
CA GLY A 47 15.86 19.54 -1.11
C GLY A 47 14.42 20.02 -1.32
N PRO A 48 13.81 20.63 -0.29
CA PRO A 48 12.42 21.11 -0.36
C PRO A 48 12.20 22.21 -1.41
N ALA A 49 13.25 22.93 -1.80
CA ALA A 49 13.16 23.95 -2.85
C ALA A 49 12.79 23.37 -4.23
N GLN A 50 13.00 22.07 -4.44
CA GLN A 50 12.77 21.37 -5.72
C GLN A 50 11.38 20.72 -5.78
N LEU A 51 10.51 20.95 -4.80
CA LEU A 51 9.27 20.18 -4.59
C LEU A 51 8.36 20.14 -5.83
N ASP A 52 8.28 21.24 -6.56
CA ASP A 52 7.44 21.40 -7.75
C ASP A 52 8.22 21.27 -9.07
N GLU A 53 9.51 20.88 -8.99
CA GLU A 53 10.35 20.62 -10.15
C GLU A 53 10.21 19.15 -10.58
N PRO A 54 10.04 18.86 -11.89
CA PRO A 54 10.10 17.50 -12.41
C PRO A 54 11.44 16.83 -12.13
N LEU A 55 11.42 15.59 -11.65
CA LEU A 55 12.60 14.72 -11.61
C LEU A 55 12.92 14.25 -13.03
N THR A 56 13.82 14.97 -13.70
CA THR A 56 14.25 14.65 -15.07
C THR A 56 15.24 13.49 -15.11
N ALA A 57 15.53 12.99 -16.31
CA ALA A 57 16.42 11.83 -16.50
C ALA A 57 17.86 12.08 -16.05
N ASP A 58 18.38 13.30 -16.21
CA ASP A 58 19.80 13.60 -15.93
C ASP A 58 20.16 13.42 -14.45
N PRO A 59 19.41 13.98 -13.46
CA PRO A 59 19.66 13.68 -12.05
C PRO A 59 19.42 12.21 -11.67
N LEU A 60 18.50 11.52 -12.38
CA LEU A 60 18.15 10.13 -12.09
C LEU A 60 19.13 9.10 -12.66
N ALA A 61 20.06 9.53 -13.53
CA ALA A 61 21.07 8.65 -14.11
C ALA A 61 21.95 7.99 -13.03
N ASP A 62 22.27 8.75 -11.98
CA ASP A 62 23.09 8.30 -10.84
C ASP A 62 22.24 7.81 -9.66
N ALA A 63 20.91 7.77 -9.79
CA ALA A 63 20.03 7.37 -8.70
C ALA A 63 20.07 5.86 -8.46
N ILE A 64 20.24 5.47 -7.19
CA ILE A 64 20.39 4.08 -6.76
C ILE A 64 19.41 3.83 -5.60
N PRO A 65 18.62 2.75 -5.66
CA PRO A 65 17.72 2.41 -4.56
C PRO A 65 18.54 2.05 -3.32
N SER A 66 18.20 2.66 -2.19
CA SER A 66 18.84 2.37 -0.91
C SER A 66 18.62 0.89 -0.52
N PRO A 67 19.68 0.15 -0.15
CA PRO A 67 19.57 -1.24 0.28
C PRO A 67 18.92 -1.39 1.66
N HIS A 68 18.69 -0.29 2.38
CA HIS A 68 18.15 -0.29 3.75
C HIS A 68 16.67 0.06 3.83
N ASP A 69 16.04 0.41 2.70
CA ASP A 69 14.59 0.63 2.64
C ASP A 69 13.98 -0.28 1.57
N PRO A 70 13.07 -1.21 1.93
CA PRO A 70 12.45 -2.12 0.95
C PRO A 70 11.56 -1.40 -0.08
N ARG A 71 11.20 -0.13 0.16
CA ARG A 71 10.39 0.69 -0.75
C ARG A 71 11.23 1.47 -1.75
N SER A 72 12.56 1.52 -1.57
CA SER A 72 13.46 2.35 -2.39
C SER A 72 13.39 2.04 -3.88
N ALA A 73 13.30 0.75 -4.25
CA ALA A 73 13.15 0.32 -5.63
C ALA A 73 11.88 0.89 -6.25
N ARG A 74 10.74 0.76 -5.55
CA ARG A 74 9.46 1.30 -6.02
C ARG A 74 9.47 2.82 -6.09
N ALA A 75 10.08 3.50 -5.12
CA ALA A 75 10.22 4.95 -5.14
C ALA A 75 11.03 5.42 -6.35
N LEU A 76 12.12 4.72 -6.69
CA LEU A 76 12.94 5.02 -7.86
C LEU A 76 12.21 4.74 -9.18
N GLU A 77 11.42 3.68 -9.26
CA GLU A 77 10.57 3.41 -10.43
C GLU A 77 9.59 4.55 -10.68
N VAL A 78 8.87 5.00 -9.64
CA VAL A 78 7.92 6.12 -9.76
C VAL A 78 8.64 7.42 -10.11
N ALA A 79 9.81 7.69 -9.50
CA ALA A 79 10.61 8.87 -9.82
C ALA A 79 11.00 8.93 -11.31
N ARG A 80 11.30 7.78 -11.92
CA ARG A 80 11.67 7.66 -13.34
C ARG A 80 10.52 7.90 -14.31
N GLU A 81 9.28 8.00 -13.84
CA GLU A 81 8.14 8.34 -14.68
C GLU A 81 8.08 9.84 -15.05
N GLY A 82 8.98 10.68 -14.51
CA GLY A 82 9.09 12.10 -14.87
C GLY A 82 8.16 13.04 -14.11
N TRP A 83 7.67 12.60 -12.95
CA TRP A 83 6.81 13.37 -12.05
C TRP A 83 7.58 14.48 -11.30
N THR A 84 6.87 15.48 -10.77
CA THR A 84 7.45 16.40 -9.78
C THR A 84 7.74 15.68 -8.47
N LEU A 85 8.64 16.20 -7.63
CA LEU A 85 8.88 15.61 -6.30
C LEU A 85 7.59 15.48 -5.49
N ARG A 86 6.72 16.49 -5.56
CA ARG A 86 5.39 16.46 -4.94
C ARG A 86 4.56 15.27 -5.43
N ASP A 87 4.58 15.00 -6.73
CA ASP A 87 3.83 13.90 -7.33
C ASP A 87 4.39 12.53 -7.00
N VAL A 88 5.72 12.41 -6.94
CA VAL A 88 6.37 11.17 -6.48
C VAL A 88 5.97 10.87 -5.02
N LEU A 89 5.89 11.89 -4.17
CA LEU A 89 5.40 11.73 -2.80
C LEU A 89 3.90 11.41 -2.75
N ALA A 90 3.09 12.04 -3.60
CA ALA A 90 1.65 11.79 -3.69
C ALA A 90 1.33 10.35 -4.13
N HIS A 91 2.23 9.69 -4.86
CA HIS A 91 2.17 8.26 -5.12
C HIS A 91 2.32 7.37 -3.88
N GLY A 92 2.59 7.94 -2.70
CA GLY A 92 2.64 7.22 -1.42
C GLY A 92 3.88 6.36 -1.25
N VAL A 93 4.94 6.59 -2.03
CA VAL A 93 6.14 5.73 -2.07
C VAL A 93 6.91 5.66 -0.76
N ILE A 94 6.65 6.59 0.16
CA ILE A 94 7.28 6.65 1.49
C ILE A 94 6.29 6.37 2.63
N ASP A 95 5.04 6.04 2.31
CA ASP A 95 4.03 5.77 3.32
C ASP A 95 4.24 4.40 3.98
N TYR A 96 3.60 4.21 5.13
CA TYR A 96 3.80 3.01 5.95
C TYR A 96 3.18 1.76 5.33
N HIS A 97 2.04 1.90 4.67
CA HIS A 97 1.38 0.85 3.92
C HIS A 97 1.54 1.09 2.41
N PRO A 98 1.61 0.03 1.59
CA PRO A 98 1.50 0.13 0.15
C PRO A 98 0.27 0.96 -0.25
N VAL A 99 0.50 1.92 -1.13
CA VAL A 99 -0.53 2.82 -1.65
C VAL A 99 -0.84 2.43 -3.08
N VAL A 100 -2.12 2.25 -3.37
CA VAL A 100 -2.64 2.15 -4.74
C VAL A 100 -3.61 3.30 -4.94
N ALA A 101 -3.18 4.24 -5.77
CA ALA A 101 -3.91 5.47 -6.06
C ALA A 101 -4.40 5.42 -7.51
N GLY A 102 -5.70 5.19 -7.71
CA GLY A 102 -6.24 4.93 -9.04
C GLY A 102 -7.73 4.57 -9.01
N THR A 103 -8.16 3.85 -10.04
CA THR A 103 -9.54 3.38 -10.18
C THR A 103 -9.84 2.22 -9.23
N ALA A 104 -11.12 1.94 -9.01
CA ALA A 104 -11.53 0.77 -8.24
C ALA A 104 -10.99 -0.55 -8.84
N ALA A 105 -10.86 -0.61 -10.17
CA ALA A 105 -10.24 -1.75 -10.85
C ALA A 105 -8.74 -1.88 -10.51
N ASP A 106 -7.98 -0.78 -10.53
CA ASP A 106 -6.54 -0.81 -10.18
C ASP A 106 -6.35 -1.33 -8.74
N VAL A 107 -7.22 -0.93 -7.82
CA VAL A 107 -7.20 -1.38 -6.42
C VAL A 107 -7.53 -2.87 -6.33
N ALA A 108 -8.61 -3.31 -6.99
CA ALA A 108 -9.01 -4.73 -7.00
C ALA A 108 -7.95 -5.63 -7.64
N ASP A 109 -7.34 -5.19 -8.75
CA ASP A 109 -6.26 -5.90 -9.45
C ASP A 109 -5.05 -6.11 -8.55
N HIS A 110 -4.64 -5.08 -7.81
CA HIS A 110 -3.54 -5.19 -6.87
C HIS A 110 -3.85 -6.16 -5.72
N MET A 111 -5.05 -6.05 -5.13
CA MET A 111 -5.48 -6.93 -4.05
C MET A 111 -5.53 -8.40 -4.50
N GLN A 112 -6.06 -8.66 -5.69
CA GLN A 112 -6.08 -9.99 -6.30
C GLN A 112 -4.66 -10.51 -6.52
N GLN A 113 -3.80 -9.71 -7.14
CA GLN A 113 -2.42 -10.10 -7.44
C GLN A 113 -1.67 -10.54 -6.17
N TRP A 114 -1.82 -9.79 -5.08
CA TRP A 114 -1.19 -10.10 -3.80
C TRP A 114 -1.76 -11.36 -3.16
N PHE A 115 -3.08 -11.49 -3.18
CA PHE A 115 -3.76 -12.67 -2.63
C PHE A 115 -3.36 -13.95 -3.38
N GLU A 116 -3.43 -13.94 -4.71
CA GLU A 116 -3.09 -15.09 -5.56
C GLU A 116 -1.59 -15.43 -5.52
N ALA A 117 -0.72 -14.45 -5.30
CA ALA A 117 0.71 -14.68 -5.07
C ALA A 117 1.02 -15.25 -3.68
N GLY A 118 0.02 -15.42 -2.80
CA GLY A 118 0.21 -15.85 -1.42
C GLY A 118 0.93 -14.82 -0.55
N ALA A 119 0.88 -13.54 -0.94
CA ALA A 119 1.51 -12.45 -0.21
C ALA A 119 0.76 -12.09 1.08
N CYS A 120 -0.52 -12.45 1.20
CA CYS A 120 -1.35 -12.30 2.40
C CYS A 120 -2.59 -13.20 2.36
N ASP A 121 -3.22 -13.39 3.53
CA ASP A 121 -4.53 -14.06 3.68
C ASP A 121 -5.69 -13.06 3.61
N GLY A 122 -5.39 -11.77 3.57
CA GLY A 122 -6.37 -10.68 3.60
C GLY A 122 -5.70 -9.34 3.81
N PHE A 123 -6.52 -8.29 3.91
CA PHE A 123 -6.05 -6.91 3.98
C PHE A 123 -6.63 -6.18 5.19
N SER A 124 -5.80 -5.37 5.83
CA SER A 124 -6.22 -4.34 6.76
C SER A 124 -6.25 -3.01 6.01
N ILE A 125 -7.46 -2.51 5.76
CA ILE A 125 -7.67 -1.32 4.92
C ILE A 125 -7.49 -0.06 5.76
N ALA A 126 -6.49 0.74 5.42
CA ALA A 126 -6.29 2.09 5.94
C ALA A 126 -6.89 3.09 4.94
N ILE A 127 -8.05 3.66 5.26
CA ILE A 127 -8.74 4.58 4.38
C ILE A 127 -8.10 5.97 4.40
N ASP A 128 -7.98 6.59 3.22
CA ASP A 128 -7.35 7.90 3.04
C ASP A 128 -8.22 9.09 3.50
N SER A 129 -9.54 8.92 3.53
CA SER A 129 -10.54 9.90 3.98
C SER A 129 -11.75 9.21 4.60
N TYR A 130 -12.07 9.59 5.83
CA TYR A 130 -13.25 9.07 6.53
C TYR A 130 -14.59 9.59 5.98
N HIS A 131 -14.59 10.60 5.11
CA HIS A 131 -15.82 11.17 4.55
C HIS A 131 -16.39 10.33 3.40
N ASP A 132 -15.52 9.80 2.52
CA ASP A 132 -15.92 9.21 1.25
C ASP A 132 -15.13 7.96 0.86
N GLY A 133 -13.99 7.69 1.51
CA GLY A 133 -13.10 6.59 1.14
C GLY A 133 -13.67 5.22 1.47
N PHE A 134 -14.40 5.09 2.59
CA PHE A 134 -15.08 3.83 2.95
C PHE A 134 -16.17 3.49 1.93
N ASP A 135 -17.06 4.44 1.63
CA ASP A 135 -18.12 4.25 0.64
C ASP A 135 -17.53 3.92 -0.73
N SER A 136 -16.46 4.62 -1.15
CA SER A 136 -15.77 4.32 -2.41
C SER A 136 -15.21 2.89 -2.46
N PHE A 137 -14.66 2.39 -1.35
CA PHE A 137 -14.16 1.02 -1.29
C PHE A 137 -15.31 -0.01 -1.32
N VAL A 138 -16.31 0.16 -0.47
CA VAL A 138 -17.44 -0.77 -0.33
C VAL A 138 -18.30 -0.80 -1.60
N ASP A 139 -18.57 0.36 -2.21
CA ASP A 139 -19.49 0.47 -3.33
C ASP A 139 -18.83 0.21 -4.69
N GLN A 140 -17.51 0.41 -4.81
CA GLN A 140 -16.82 0.29 -6.10
C GLN A 140 -15.81 -0.87 -6.16
N VAL A 141 -15.08 -1.16 -5.08
CA VAL A 141 -14.01 -2.19 -5.09
C VAL A 141 -14.57 -3.56 -4.69
N VAL A 142 -15.34 -3.63 -3.61
CA VAL A 142 -15.89 -4.91 -3.10
C VAL A 142 -16.73 -5.65 -4.16
N PRO A 143 -17.58 -5.00 -4.98
CA PRO A 143 -18.32 -5.70 -6.04
C PRO A 143 -17.39 -6.37 -7.05
N ILE A 144 -16.32 -5.69 -7.47
CA ILE A 144 -15.32 -6.24 -8.41
C ILE A 144 -14.65 -7.48 -7.80
N LEU A 145 -14.28 -7.42 -6.52
CA LEU A 145 -13.66 -8.56 -5.83
C LEU A 145 -14.64 -9.74 -5.70
N ARG A 146 -15.93 -9.48 -5.44
CA ARG A 146 -16.99 -10.49 -5.39
C ARG A 146 -17.24 -11.15 -6.74
N GLU A 147 -17.29 -10.37 -7.81
CA GLU A 147 -17.40 -10.91 -9.19
C GLU A 147 -16.23 -11.86 -9.53
N ARG A 148 -15.07 -11.63 -8.92
CA ARG A 148 -13.87 -12.47 -9.06
C ARG A 148 -13.84 -13.67 -8.09
N GLY A 149 -14.80 -13.79 -7.17
CA GLY A 149 -14.87 -14.87 -6.19
C GLY A 149 -13.76 -14.83 -5.14
N LEU A 150 -13.22 -13.65 -4.85
CA LEU A 150 -12.12 -13.49 -3.88
C LEU A 150 -12.58 -13.42 -2.41
N PRO A 151 -13.60 -12.61 -2.05
CA PRO A 151 -14.14 -12.63 -0.69
C PRO A 151 -15.19 -13.74 -0.52
N HIS A 152 -15.50 -14.06 0.74
CA HIS A 152 -16.66 -14.87 1.08
C HIS A 152 -17.97 -14.13 0.75
N ASP A 153 -19.01 -14.87 0.36
CA ASP A 153 -20.31 -14.28 -0.01
C ASP A 153 -21.07 -13.74 1.20
N ASP A 154 -20.98 -14.44 2.34
CA ASP A 154 -21.64 -14.07 3.59
C ASP A 154 -20.80 -14.56 4.80
N TYR A 155 -21.16 -14.15 6.00
CA TYR A 155 -20.53 -14.61 7.23
C TYR A 155 -20.86 -16.09 7.50
N GLU A 156 -19.84 -16.93 7.60
CA GLU A 156 -19.98 -18.39 7.76
C GLU A 156 -20.28 -18.81 9.21
N GLY A 157 -20.04 -17.94 10.20
CA GLY A 157 -20.28 -18.27 11.60
C GLY A 157 -20.58 -17.08 12.51
N PRO A 158 -21.12 -17.33 13.71
CA PRO A 158 -21.49 -16.30 14.68
C PRO A 158 -20.31 -15.57 15.33
N THR A 159 -19.08 -16.06 15.18
CA THR A 159 -17.88 -15.48 15.80
C THR A 159 -16.89 -14.94 14.77
N LEU A 160 -16.11 -13.93 15.17
CA LEU A 160 -15.00 -13.42 14.37
C LEU A 160 -14.00 -14.53 13.99
N ARG A 161 -13.79 -15.53 14.85
CA ARG A 161 -12.87 -16.64 14.59
C ARG A 161 -13.33 -17.48 13.41
N GLU A 162 -14.62 -17.84 13.38
CA GLU A 162 -15.22 -18.62 12.29
C GLU A 162 -15.14 -17.84 10.98
N ASN A 163 -15.53 -16.56 11.00
CA ASN A 163 -15.50 -15.70 9.81
C ASN A 163 -14.09 -15.44 9.27
N LEU A 164 -13.04 -15.55 10.12
CA LEU A 164 -11.65 -15.45 9.69
C LEU A 164 -11.04 -16.82 9.30
N GLY A 165 -11.76 -17.93 9.50
CA GLY A 165 -11.22 -19.28 9.35
C GLY A 165 -10.01 -19.55 10.27
N ALA A 166 -10.02 -18.99 11.48
CA ALA A 166 -8.92 -19.13 12.43
C ALA A 166 -9.08 -20.40 13.29
N HIS A 167 -8.00 -21.17 13.46
CA HIS A 167 -8.02 -22.39 14.28
C HIS A 167 -8.39 -22.10 15.75
N GLU A 168 -8.98 -23.07 16.45
CA GLU A 168 -9.32 -22.95 17.87
C GLU A 168 -8.10 -22.76 18.78
N GLN A 169 -6.93 -23.28 18.37
CA GLN A 169 -5.78 -23.37 19.25
C GLN A 169 -5.03 -22.05 19.38
N TYR A 170 -5.00 -21.52 20.61
CA TYR A 170 -3.96 -20.64 21.13
C TYR A 170 -2.97 -21.49 21.95
N GLY A 171 -1.66 -21.48 21.63
CA GLY A 171 -0.62 -22.20 22.40
C GLY A 171 0.58 -22.68 21.57
N LEU A 172 1.59 -23.23 22.25
CA LEU A 172 2.80 -23.80 21.61
C LEU A 172 2.45 -24.93 20.65
N ASP A 173 3.03 -24.89 19.45
CA ASP A 173 2.90 -25.91 18.41
C ASP A 173 3.12 -27.32 19.00
N PRO A 174 2.28 -28.32 18.70
CA PRO A 174 2.44 -29.69 19.20
C PRO A 174 3.80 -30.35 18.90
N ARG A 175 4.53 -29.85 17.90
CA ARG A 175 5.92 -30.26 17.62
C ARG A 175 6.91 -29.76 18.67
N LEU A 176 6.57 -28.68 19.37
CA LEU A 176 7.35 -28.05 20.44
C LEU A 176 6.99 -28.59 21.83
N THR A 177 5.93 -29.39 21.96
CA THR A 177 5.46 -29.93 23.25
C THR A 177 5.71 -31.42 23.44
N LYS A 178 6.35 -32.11 22.48
CA LYS A 178 6.77 -33.51 22.69
C LYS A 178 7.90 -33.55 23.74
N PRO A 179 7.75 -34.27 24.86
CA PRO A 179 8.87 -34.50 25.75
C PRO A 179 9.96 -35.25 24.99
N ALA A 180 11.22 -34.85 25.16
CA ALA A 180 12.36 -35.59 24.65
C ALA A 180 12.19 -37.05 25.08
N ARG A 181 12.16 -37.97 24.10
CA ARG A 181 12.09 -39.41 24.41
C ARG A 181 13.28 -39.74 25.31
N SER A 182 12.98 -40.17 26.54
CA SER A 182 13.94 -40.73 27.48
C SER A 182 14.55 -42.03 26.95
#